data_AF-A0A9D3UI72-F1
#
_entry.id   AF-A0A9D3UI72-F1
#
_cell.length_a   1.000
_cell.length_b   1.000
_cell.length_c   1.000
_cell.angle_alpha   90.00
_cell.angle_beta   90.00
_cell.angle_gamma   90.00
#
_symmetry.space_group_name_H-M   'P 1'
#
loop_
_entity.id
_entity.type
_entity.pdbx_description
1 polymer ?
#
loop_
_entity_poly.entity_id
_entity_poly.type
_entity_poly.pdbx_seq_one_letter_code
_entity_poly.pdbx_strand_id
1 'polypeptide(L)'
;MDKSLRTAARTGNVTDLYNLIQRDGNILRHFDEVEFVDTPLHIAAEERCIRFAMEMMNLKPAFARKLNQQGLSPLHIAVKQGHKEMALRFLEMDKDLVRVKGKNGKTPLHFISEAGNHDGMLDRILEICPQCIQDVTIENRNALHIAVENNRLDVLQVLIRTLWKTDYY
;
A
#
# COMPACT_ATOMS: atom_id res chain seq x y z
N MET A 1 5.95 17.52 -8.51
CA MET A 1 7.00 17.17 -7.54
C MET A 1 8.36 17.64 -8.00
N ASP A 2 9.05 18.37 -7.11
CA ASP A 2 10.44 18.81 -7.24
C ASP A 2 11.42 17.66 -7.56
N LYS A 3 12.41 17.93 -8.42
CA LYS A 3 13.37 16.91 -8.88
C LYS A 3 14.28 16.42 -7.75
N SER A 4 14.66 17.31 -6.83
CA SER A 4 15.52 16.97 -5.69
C SER A 4 14.76 16.10 -4.70
N LEU A 5 13.52 16.46 -4.37
CA LEU A 5 12.67 15.65 -3.50
C LEU A 5 12.38 14.26 -4.09
N ARG A 6 12.12 14.19 -5.40
CA ARG A 6 11.99 12.92 -6.13
C ARG A 6 13.25 12.06 -5.99
N THR A 7 14.42 12.69 -6.10
CA THR A 7 15.71 11.99 -6.02
C THR A 7 15.98 11.46 -4.62
N ALA A 8 15.75 12.30 -3.59
CA ALA A 8 15.88 11.90 -2.20
C ALA A 8 14.96 10.71 -1.85
N ALA A 9 13.71 10.73 -2.33
CA ALA A 9 12.78 9.61 -2.14
C ALA A 9 13.25 8.33 -2.83
N ARG A 10 13.77 8.45 -4.05
CA ARG A 10 14.27 7.31 -4.84
C ARG A 10 15.50 6.66 -4.22
N THR A 11 16.42 7.46 -3.69
CA THR A 11 17.66 6.96 -3.08
C THR A 11 17.51 6.67 -1.59
N GLY A 12 16.35 6.99 -1.00
CA GLY A 12 16.09 6.84 0.43
C GLY A 12 16.89 7.83 1.30
N ASN A 13 17.35 8.95 0.75
CA ASN A 13 18.16 9.93 1.47
C ASN A 13 17.29 10.82 2.38
N VAL A 14 17.20 10.43 3.64
CA VAL A 14 16.48 11.18 4.69
C VAL A 14 17.14 12.52 5.01
N THR A 15 18.48 12.61 4.93
CA THR A 15 19.19 13.87 5.17
C THR A 15 18.82 14.92 4.13
N ASP A 16 18.74 14.53 2.86
CA ASP A 16 18.31 15.43 1.78
C ASP A 16 16.86 15.86 1.94
N LEU A 17 15.98 14.97 2.40
CA LEU A 17 14.60 15.33 2.73
C LEU A 17 14.55 16.45 3.77
N TYR A 18 15.27 16.33 4.88
CA TYR A 18 15.29 17.35 5.92
C TYR A 18 15.95 18.65 5.45
N ASN A 19 17.03 18.57 4.67
CA ASN A 19 17.65 19.75 4.06
C ASN A 19 16.69 20.50 3.13
N LEU A 20 15.88 19.79 2.35
CA LEU A 20 14.88 20.37 1.47
C LEU A 20 13.75 21.03 2.27
N ILE A 21 13.26 20.39 3.32
CA ILE A 21 12.25 20.97 4.22
C ILE A 21 12.79 22.22 4.94
N GLN A 22 14.07 22.23 5.33
CA GLN A 22 14.67 23.40 5.96
C GLN A 22 14.79 24.58 4.99
N ARG A 23 15.04 24.32 3.70
CA ARG A 23 15.09 25.34 2.65
C ARG A 23 13.71 25.86 2.28
N ASP A 24 12.71 24.96 2.21
CA ASP A 24 11.33 25.27 1.93
C ASP A 24 10.39 24.43 2.81
N GLY A 25 9.90 25.06 3.89
CA GLY A 25 8.99 24.41 4.84
C GLY A 25 7.63 24.03 4.24
N ASN A 26 7.28 24.53 3.05
CA ASN A 26 6.03 24.24 2.37
C ASN A 26 6.17 23.20 1.24
N ILE A 27 7.36 22.62 1.04
CA ILE A 27 7.64 21.70 -0.08
C ILE A 27 6.67 20.51 -0.17
N LEU A 28 6.07 20.09 0.95
CA LEU A 28 5.11 18.99 1.02
C LEU A 28 3.64 19.41 0.88
N ARG A 29 3.31 20.70 0.98
CA ARG A 29 1.91 21.18 1.00
C ARG A 29 1.22 21.08 -0.36
N HIS A 30 2.00 21.27 -1.44
CA HIS A 30 1.51 21.17 -2.82
C HIS A 30 0.78 19.85 -3.11
N PHE A 31 1.17 18.75 -2.46
CA PHE A 31 0.58 17.44 -2.69
C PHE A 31 -0.81 17.29 -2.06
N ASP A 32 -1.19 18.13 -1.11
CA ASP A 32 -2.52 18.10 -0.50
C ASP A 32 -3.58 18.56 -1.50
N GLU A 33 -3.24 19.56 -2.32
CA GLU A 33 -4.14 20.24 -3.28
C GLU A 33 -4.46 19.38 -4.51
N VAL A 34 -3.58 18.45 -4.87
CA VAL A 34 -3.74 17.60 -6.06
C VAL A 34 -4.37 16.27 -5.64
N GLU A 35 -5.54 15.93 -6.17
CA GLU A 35 -6.26 14.69 -5.79
C GLU A 35 -5.45 13.42 -6.07
N PHE A 36 -4.94 13.27 -7.30
CA PHE A 36 -4.12 12.14 -7.74
C PHE A 36 -2.69 12.57 -8.07
N VAL A 37 -1.72 12.17 -7.23
CA VAL A 37 -0.33 12.61 -7.36
C VAL A 37 0.65 11.57 -6.84
N ASP A 38 1.76 11.36 -7.57
CA ASP A 38 2.90 10.62 -7.04
C ASP A 38 3.60 11.45 -5.95
N THR A 39 3.35 11.08 -4.70
CA THR A 39 4.05 11.62 -3.53
C THR A 39 5.42 10.96 -3.37
N PRO A 40 6.34 11.56 -2.61
CA PRO A 40 7.61 10.92 -2.24
C PRO A 40 7.43 9.52 -1.62
N LEU A 41 6.32 9.29 -0.92
CA LEU A 41 6.03 8.00 -0.30
C LEU A 41 5.70 6.90 -1.32
N HIS A 42 5.07 7.23 -2.45
CA HIS A 42 4.85 6.27 -3.55
C HIS A 42 6.19 5.78 -4.12
N ILE A 43 7.12 6.70 -4.36
CA ILE A 43 8.45 6.38 -4.87
C ILE A 43 9.24 5.57 -3.86
N ALA A 44 9.21 5.96 -2.58
CA ALA A 44 9.91 5.19 -1.55
C ALA A 44 9.36 3.76 -1.43
N ALA A 45 8.05 3.56 -1.61
CA ALA A 45 7.43 2.24 -1.66
C ALA A 45 7.89 1.42 -2.89
N GLU A 46 7.95 2.07 -4.06
CA GLU A 46 8.42 1.47 -5.31
C GLU A 46 9.91 1.09 -5.26
N GLU A 47 10.74 1.88 -4.58
CA GLU A 47 12.20 1.70 -4.52
C GLU A 47 12.64 0.99 -3.23
N ARG A 48 11.69 0.49 -2.43
CA ARG A 48 11.92 -0.22 -1.16
C ARG A 48 12.76 0.59 -0.14
N CYS A 49 12.65 1.91 -0.17
CA CYS A 49 13.37 2.82 0.72
C CYS A 49 12.68 2.94 2.10
N ILE A 50 12.70 1.86 2.91
CA ILE A 50 11.89 1.74 4.15
C ILE A 50 12.12 2.90 5.11
N ARG A 51 13.38 3.24 5.42
CA ARG A 51 13.69 4.31 6.39
C ARG A 51 13.10 5.65 5.94
N PHE A 52 13.24 5.99 4.66
CA PHE A 52 12.66 7.20 4.10
C PHE A 52 11.13 7.17 4.16
N ALA A 53 10.52 6.03 3.86
CA ALA A 53 9.08 5.86 3.88
C ALA A 53 8.51 6.07 5.30
N MET A 54 9.16 5.52 6.34
CA MET A 54 8.76 5.71 7.74
C MET A 54 8.87 7.18 8.17
N GLU A 55 9.99 7.83 7.85
CA GLU A 55 10.19 9.26 8.14
C GLU A 55 9.13 10.12 7.43
N MET A 56 8.83 9.83 6.17
CA MET A 56 7.78 10.53 5.42
C MET A 56 6.39 10.34 6.03
N MET A 57 6.06 9.13 6.52
CA MET A 57 4.81 8.89 7.23
C MET A 57 4.74 9.61 8.58
N ASN A 58 5.86 9.74 9.30
CA ASN A 58 5.91 10.54 10.53
C ASN A 58 5.70 12.04 10.24
N LEU A 59 6.33 12.57 9.18
CA LEU A 59 6.23 13.97 8.80
C LEU A 59 4.86 14.31 8.19
N LYS A 60 4.30 13.41 7.39
CA LYS A 60 3.08 13.65 6.61
C LYS A 60 2.23 12.37 6.48
N PRO A 61 1.54 11.93 7.56
CA PRO A 61 0.79 10.67 7.59
C PRO A 61 -0.26 10.53 6.48
N ALA A 62 -0.85 11.65 6.05
CA ALA A 62 -1.85 11.70 4.99
C ALA A 62 -1.35 11.12 3.65
N PHE A 63 -0.02 11.14 3.39
CA PHE A 63 0.54 10.59 2.16
C PHE A 63 0.38 9.08 2.05
N ALA A 64 0.22 8.35 3.17
CA ALA A 64 0.02 6.90 3.15
C ALA A 64 -1.32 6.47 2.54
N ARG A 65 -2.31 7.37 2.52
CA ARG A 65 -3.64 7.15 1.91
C ARG A 65 -3.82 7.84 0.56
N LYS A 66 -2.89 8.72 0.17
CA LYS A 66 -2.97 9.45 -1.11
C LYS A 66 -2.86 8.45 -2.26
N LEU A 67 -3.62 8.68 -3.33
CA LEU A 67 -3.56 7.88 -4.53
C LEU A 67 -2.74 8.61 -5.59
N ASN A 68 -1.92 7.88 -6.33
CA ASN A 68 -1.26 8.43 -7.52
C ASN A 68 -2.17 8.40 -8.76
N GLN A 69 -1.62 8.79 -9.91
CA GLN A 69 -2.36 8.85 -11.18
C GLN A 69 -2.82 7.48 -11.69
N GLN A 70 -2.24 6.38 -11.18
CA GLN A 70 -2.69 5.02 -11.46
C GLN A 70 -3.82 4.59 -10.51
N GLY A 71 -4.20 5.45 -9.56
CA GLY A 71 -5.15 5.16 -8.48
C GLY A 71 -4.57 4.19 -7.45
N LEU A 72 -3.25 4.18 -7.25
CA LEU A 72 -2.59 3.31 -6.28
C LEU A 72 -2.13 4.13 -5.07
N SER A 73 -2.31 3.59 -3.87
CA SER A 73 -1.64 4.11 -2.67
C SER A 73 -0.22 3.54 -2.55
N PRO A 74 0.64 4.08 -1.65
CA PRO A 74 1.96 3.51 -1.40
C PRO A 74 1.93 2.03 -1.00
N LEU A 75 0.92 1.61 -0.21
CA LEU A 75 0.77 0.19 0.15
C LEU A 75 0.41 -0.69 -1.06
N HIS A 76 -0.42 -0.19 -1.98
CA HIS A 76 -0.70 -0.91 -3.24
C HIS A 76 0.58 -1.14 -4.05
N ILE A 77 1.44 -0.11 -4.14
CA ILE A 77 2.73 -0.22 -4.83
C ILE A 77 3.62 -1.26 -4.16
N ALA A 78 3.78 -1.18 -2.83
CA ALA A 78 4.61 -2.15 -2.09
C ALA A 78 4.12 -3.59 -2.29
N VAL A 79 2.81 -3.82 -2.25
CA VAL A 79 2.20 -5.14 -2.50
C VAL A 79 2.41 -5.59 -3.94
N LYS A 80 2.13 -4.74 -4.92
CA LYS A 80 2.28 -5.04 -6.35
C LYS A 80 3.72 -5.40 -6.72
N GLN A 81 4.71 -4.76 -6.08
CA GLN A 81 6.13 -5.03 -6.30
C GLN A 81 6.68 -6.19 -5.45
N GLY A 82 5.85 -6.83 -4.62
CA GLY A 82 6.31 -7.90 -3.71
C GLY A 82 7.22 -7.41 -2.58
N HIS A 83 7.20 -6.12 -2.25
CA HIS A 83 7.98 -5.53 -1.16
C HIS A 83 7.35 -5.80 0.21
N LYS A 84 7.32 -7.07 0.61
CA LYS A 84 6.68 -7.55 1.83
C LYS A 84 7.07 -6.75 3.08
N GLU A 85 8.36 -6.58 3.34
CA GLU A 85 8.83 -5.85 4.52
C GLU A 85 8.32 -4.39 4.53
N MET A 86 8.39 -3.69 3.40
CA MET A 86 7.86 -2.33 3.28
C MET A 86 6.35 -2.29 3.59
N ALA A 87 5.60 -3.22 3.01
CA ALA A 87 4.15 -3.29 3.22
C ALA A 87 3.81 -3.59 4.69
N LEU A 88 4.56 -4.49 5.35
CA LEU A 88 4.38 -4.77 6.78
C LEU A 88 4.69 -3.54 7.64
N ARG A 89 5.77 -2.80 7.37
CA ARG A 89 6.07 -1.56 8.09
C ARG A 89 4.97 -0.51 7.94
N PHE A 90 4.39 -0.38 6.76
CA PHE A 90 3.22 0.50 6.57
C PHE A 90 2.05 0.09 7.45
N LEU A 91 1.77 -1.22 7.54
CA LEU A 91 0.67 -1.75 8.36
C LEU A 91 0.95 -1.70 9.87
N GLU A 92 2.22 -1.77 10.28
CA GLU A 92 2.64 -1.53 11.66
C GLU A 92 2.40 -0.08 12.08
N MET A 93 2.66 0.88 11.18
CA MET A 93 2.34 2.29 11.43
C MET A 93 0.84 2.55 11.42
N ASP A 94 0.11 1.93 10.49
CA ASP A 94 -1.32 2.12 10.33
C ASP A 94 -1.98 0.92 9.64
N LYS A 95 -2.64 0.08 10.45
CA LYS A 95 -3.33 -1.13 9.99
C LYS A 95 -4.49 -0.85 9.03
N ASP A 96 -5.11 0.33 9.10
CA ASP A 96 -6.28 0.65 8.28
C ASP A 96 -5.90 0.89 6.82
N LEU A 97 -4.61 1.04 6.52
CA LEU A 97 -4.10 1.14 5.15
C LEU A 97 -4.47 -0.09 4.30
N VAL A 98 -4.65 -1.26 4.93
CA VAL A 98 -5.05 -2.50 4.25
C VAL A 98 -6.43 -2.42 3.59
N ARG A 99 -7.27 -1.47 4.00
CA ARG A 99 -8.63 -1.24 3.47
C ARG A 99 -8.72 -0.02 2.56
N VAL A 100 -7.60 0.66 2.28
CA VAL A 100 -7.59 1.80 1.34
C VAL A 100 -7.99 1.29 -0.04
N LYS A 101 -9.02 1.91 -0.61
CA LYS A 101 -9.52 1.58 -1.95
C LYS A 101 -8.81 2.46 -2.98
N GLY A 102 -8.07 1.82 -3.88
CA GLY A 102 -7.49 2.43 -5.06
C GLY A 102 -8.44 2.42 -6.26
N LYS A 103 -7.84 2.35 -7.45
CA LYS A 103 -8.55 2.26 -8.73
C LYS A 103 -9.54 1.10 -8.73
N ASN A 104 -10.74 1.35 -9.24
CA ASN A 104 -11.85 0.39 -9.27
C ASN A 104 -12.23 -0.17 -7.90
N GLY A 105 -12.02 0.60 -6.83
CA GLY A 105 -12.36 0.18 -5.48
C GLY A 105 -11.52 -1.00 -4.97
N LYS A 106 -10.45 -1.38 -5.68
CA LYS A 106 -9.56 -2.48 -5.28
C LYS A 106 -8.77 -2.07 -4.04
N THR A 107 -8.70 -2.97 -3.07
CA THR A 107 -7.82 -2.87 -1.89
C THR A 107 -6.52 -3.65 -2.13
N PRO A 108 -5.47 -3.49 -1.29
CA PRO A 108 -4.26 -4.30 -1.37
C PRO A 108 -4.51 -5.82 -1.44
N LEU A 109 -5.52 -6.33 -0.71
CA LEU A 109 -5.90 -7.75 -0.77
C LEU A 109 -6.37 -8.18 -2.17
N HIS A 110 -7.11 -7.33 -2.88
CA HIS A 110 -7.53 -7.60 -4.25
C HIS A 110 -6.33 -7.68 -5.20
N PHE A 111 -5.31 -6.84 -5.00
CA PHE A 111 -4.08 -6.90 -5.78
C PHE A 111 -3.29 -8.19 -5.51
N ILE A 112 -3.20 -8.65 -4.26
CA ILE A 112 -2.62 -9.97 -3.93
C ILE A 112 -3.41 -11.08 -4.62
N SER A 113 -4.74 -10.95 -4.68
CA SER A 113 -5.60 -11.95 -5.33
C SER A 113 -5.45 -12.00 -6.85
N GLU A 114 -4.95 -10.94 -7.46
CA GLU A 114 -4.63 -10.86 -8.88
C GLU A 114 -3.18 -11.32 -9.15
N ALA A 115 -2.23 -10.83 -8.34
CA ALA A 115 -0.79 -11.00 -8.54
C ALA A 115 -0.18 -12.23 -7.87
N GLY A 116 -0.81 -12.80 -6.84
CA GLY A 116 -0.35 -13.96 -6.07
C GLY A 116 -0.01 -13.69 -4.61
N ASN A 117 0.00 -14.73 -3.79
CA ASN A 117 0.45 -14.67 -2.40
C ASN A 117 1.98 -14.75 -2.30
N HIS A 118 2.67 -13.73 -2.80
CA HIS A 118 4.13 -13.63 -2.68
C HIS A 118 4.56 -13.59 -1.21
N ASP A 119 5.49 -14.47 -0.83
CA ASP A 119 6.10 -14.57 0.50
C ASP A 119 5.10 -14.65 1.68
N GLY A 120 3.87 -15.11 1.46
CA GLY A 120 2.86 -15.20 2.54
C GLY A 120 2.36 -13.83 3.03
N MET A 121 2.38 -12.81 2.17
CA MET A 121 1.82 -11.49 2.50
C MET A 121 0.32 -11.54 2.83
N LEU A 122 -0.41 -12.43 2.16
CA LEU A 122 -1.84 -12.65 2.40
C LEU A 122 -2.12 -13.07 3.84
N ASP A 123 -1.35 -14.03 4.35
CA ASP A 123 -1.49 -14.54 5.71
C ASP A 123 -1.33 -13.40 6.73
N ARG A 124 -0.33 -12.53 6.54
CA ARG A 124 -0.10 -11.38 7.44
C ARG A 124 -1.20 -10.33 7.35
N ILE A 125 -1.71 -10.04 6.16
CA ILE A 125 -2.84 -9.10 6.00
C ILE A 125 -4.09 -9.63 6.70
N LEU A 126 -4.38 -10.92 6.57
CA LEU A 126 -5.53 -11.54 7.23
C LEU A 126 -5.35 -11.64 8.74
N GLU A 127 -4.13 -11.81 9.25
CA GLU A 127 -3.84 -11.72 10.70
C GLU A 127 -4.10 -10.31 11.24
N ILE A 128 -3.72 -9.27 10.49
CA ILE A 128 -3.87 -7.86 10.90
C ILE A 128 -5.34 -7.42 10.81
N CYS A 129 -6.05 -7.87 9.77
CA CYS A 129 -7.40 -7.40 9.45
C CYS A 129 -8.22 -8.53 8.78
N PRO A 130 -8.71 -9.53 9.53
CA PRO A 130 -9.49 -10.64 8.96
C PRO A 130 -10.69 -10.17 8.14
N GLN A 131 -11.34 -9.08 8.57
CA GLN A 131 -12.51 -8.49 7.93
C GLN A 131 -12.24 -7.89 6.55
N CYS A 132 -10.98 -7.69 6.13
CA CYS A 132 -10.69 -7.25 4.76
C CYS A 132 -11.08 -8.30 3.70
N ILE A 133 -11.27 -9.56 4.08
CA ILE A 133 -11.76 -10.61 3.16
C ILE A 133 -13.16 -10.31 2.59
N GLN A 134 -13.96 -9.52 3.31
CA GLN A 134 -15.31 -9.12 2.91
C GLN A 134 -15.32 -7.88 2.00
N ASP A 135 -14.17 -7.22 1.82
CA ASP A 135 -14.11 -6.04 0.98
C ASP A 135 -14.43 -6.37 -0.47
N VAL A 136 -15.21 -5.48 -1.08
CA VAL A 136 -15.60 -5.59 -2.48
C VAL A 136 -15.16 -4.37 -3.29
N THR A 137 -14.83 -4.62 -4.55
CA THR A 137 -14.62 -3.62 -5.59
C THR A 137 -15.93 -2.91 -5.94
N ILE A 138 -15.88 -1.89 -6.80
CA ILE A 138 -17.10 -1.26 -7.36
C ILE A 138 -17.95 -2.22 -8.20
N GLU A 139 -17.37 -3.30 -8.72
CA GLU A 139 -18.08 -4.37 -9.45
C GLU A 139 -18.65 -5.43 -8.50
N ASN A 140 -18.66 -5.16 -7.18
CA ASN A 140 -19.10 -6.08 -6.14
C ASN A 140 -18.32 -7.41 -6.11
N ARG A 141 -17.05 -7.39 -6.50
CA ARG A 141 -16.16 -8.57 -6.48
C ARG A 141 -15.27 -8.51 -5.25
N ASN A 142 -15.23 -9.59 -4.48
CA ASN A 142 -14.29 -9.74 -3.36
C ASN A 142 -12.98 -10.44 -3.80
N ALA A 143 -12.04 -10.59 -2.87
CA ALA A 143 -10.76 -11.27 -3.08
C ALA A 143 -10.89 -12.68 -3.67
N LEU A 144 -11.90 -13.46 -3.24
CA LEU A 144 -12.13 -14.82 -3.71
C LEU A 144 -12.50 -14.85 -5.20
N HIS A 145 -13.40 -13.96 -5.64
CA HIS A 145 -13.79 -13.86 -7.05
C HIS A 145 -12.57 -13.57 -7.94
N ILE A 146 -11.72 -12.63 -7.53
CA ILE A 146 -10.53 -12.24 -8.28
C ILE A 146 -9.51 -13.38 -8.32
N ALA A 147 -9.30 -14.09 -7.22
CA ALA A 147 -8.39 -15.23 -7.16
C ALA A 147 -8.80 -16.35 -8.12
N VAL A 148 -10.10 -16.66 -8.20
CA VAL A 148 -10.63 -17.67 -9.14
C VAL A 148 -10.44 -17.23 -10.59
N GLU A 149 -10.81 -15.99 -10.93
CA GLU A 149 -10.68 -15.45 -12.28
C GLU A 149 -9.22 -15.46 -12.78
N ASN A 150 -8.27 -15.20 -11.90
CA ASN A 150 -6.84 -15.15 -12.22
C ASN A 150 -6.12 -16.49 -11.98
N ASN A 151 -6.85 -17.58 -11.71
CA ASN A 151 -6.31 -18.91 -11.42
C ASN A 151 -5.25 -18.94 -10.30
N ARG A 152 -5.47 -18.17 -9.23
CA ARG A 152 -4.56 -18.05 -8.07
C ARG A 152 -4.89 -19.08 -7.01
N LEU A 153 -4.50 -20.32 -7.25
CA LEU A 153 -4.75 -21.45 -6.34
C LEU A 153 -4.09 -21.25 -4.96
N ASP A 154 -2.92 -20.64 -4.92
CA ASP A 154 -2.18 -20.28 -3.70
C ASP A 154 -2.97 -19.34 -2.80
N VAL A 155 -3.56 -18.29 -3.39
CA VAL A 155 -4.43 -17.34 -2.68
C VAL A 155 -5.73 -18.03 -2.26
N LEU A 156 -6.35 -18.79 -3.16
CA LEU A 156 -7.63 -19.45 -2.93
C LEU A 156 -7.58 -20.38 -1.71
N GLN A 157 -6.51 -21.17 -1.59
CA GLN A 157 -6.29 -22.07 -0.45
C GLN A 157 -6.25 -21.32 0.88
N VAL A 158 -5.56 -20.17 0.94
CA VAL A 158 -5.46 -19.37 2.17
C VAL A 158 -6.80 -18.70 2.50
N LEU A 159 -7.51 -18.16 1.50
CA LEU A 159 -8.82 -17.52 1.70
C LEU A 159 -9.87 -18.53 2.20
N ILE A 160 -9.99 -19.70 1.56
CA ILE A 160 -10.94 -20.75 1.99
C ILE A 160 -10.63 -21.24 3.40
N ARG A 161 -9.34 -21.51 3.69
CA ARG A 161 -8.91 -21.92 5.03
C ARG A 161 -9.28 -20.88 6.09
N THR A 162 -9.21 -19.59 5.75
CA THR A 162 -9.52 -18.50 6.68
C THR A 162 -11.02 -18.36 6.91
N LEU A 163 -11.83 -18.47 5.85
CA LEU A 163 -13.30 -18.42 5.95
C LEU A 163 -13.85 -19.55 6.83
N TRP A 164 -13.34 -20.77 6.66
CA TRP A 164 -13.76 -21.87 7.52
C TRP A 164 -13.42 -21.62 8.98
N LYS A 165 -12.29 -20.98 9.30
CA LYS A 165 -11.97 -20.64 10.69
C LYS A 165 -12.93 -19.60 11.29
N THR A 166 -13.46 -18.69 10.48
CA THR A 166 -14.37 -17.64 10.95
C THR A 166 -15.81 -18.12 11.12
N ASP A 167 -16.22 -19.20 10.45
CA ASP A 167 -17.58 -19.76 10.55
C ASP A 167 -17.80 -20.69 11.77
N TYR A 168 -16.73 -21.05 12.51
CA TYR A 168 -16.80 -21.92 13.70
C TYR A 168 -16.76 -21.16 15.05
N TYR A 169 -16.87 -19.84 15.05
CA TYR A 169 -16.99 -18.99 16.25
C TYR A 169 -18.21 -18.07 16.13
#